data_AF-A0A9D2F483-F1
#
_entry.id   AF-A0A9D2F483-F1
#
_cell.length_a   1.000
_cell.length_b   1.000
_cell.length_c   1.000
_cell.angle_alpha   90.00
_cell.angle_beta   90.00
_cell.angle_gamma   90.00
#
_symmetry.space_group_name_H-M   'P 1'
#
loop_
_entity.id
_entity.type
_entity.pdbx_description
1 polymer ?
#
loop_
_entity_poly.entity_id
_entity_poly.type
_entity_poly.pdbx_seq_one_letter_code
_entity_poly.pdbx_strand_id
1 'polypeptide(L)'
;MRQRILALGAAAALGASLLLGGCSLFGGAESGSTATAETAAPTPEPTPAGEPVPNPLTGLADADYTNRRPVAVTLRTLEGAAPHWGLSAADVVVEGVSEGTTAGMMALYATPDVISKVGPVGPGRDLMLQLALPLNAVPVHIDKNIYAKNLLNTLAYQDLDGYHIGKAAFAFDQDRQNAGYREENCWYTTGEMIVNGLSNYGVTLEGENAPLFLFGERPAVEENARNGTTLTIAFSPDDSEQLVYAADTGLYAKTNADGSPTIDADNGQQIAFTNVFVLYASSGIKDDGYTRQYDMTGGTGLYLTGGAWEPIHWTKEDATGPLQLTDAAGEPLVVNPGKSFIAIWGGYYGQGLTLTGADGAEQTLPEKPALLESGISDEAAAAAQAEFDAQQRIVDAQEAYTDAMAQLPDAETALTDAQTALDADSENADLIAARDAAQAKVDELNQIIADSTAILAEAGIDPAATPAPEGDAAAAESTAE
;
A
#
# COMPACT_ATOMS: atom_id res chain seq x y z
N MET A 1 -17.24 -28.46 -41.40
CA MET A 1 -18.53 -29.20 -41.27
C MET A 1 -19.37 -28.49 -40.20
N ARG A 2 -20.70 -28.28 -40.22
CA ARG A 2 -21.90 -29.04 -40.67
C ARG A 2 -22.41 -30.16 -39.72
N GLN A 3 -23.05 -29.79 -38.59
CA GLN A 3 -24.16 -30.48 -37.82
C GLN A 3 -24.27 -29.83 -36.41
N ARG A 4 -25.38 -29.34 -35.81
CA ARG A 4 -26.76 -28.94 -36.21
C ARG A 4 -27.96 -29.88 -35.88
N ILE A 5 -28.87 -29.42 -34.97
CA ILE A 5 -30.23 -29.91 -34.58
C ILE A 5 -30.24 -31.30 -33.87
N LEU A 6 -31.05 -31.68 -32.85
CA LEU A 6 -32.20 -31.14 -32.07
C LEU A 6 -31.83 -30.99 -30.55
N ALA A 7 -32.56 -30.39 -29.60
CA ALA A 7 -33.92 -29.79 -29.45
C ALA A 7 -35.08 -30.65 -28.84
N LEU A 8 -35.85 -30.02 -27.92
CA LEU A 8 -37.15 -30.40 -27.29
C LEU A 8 -37.22 -31.53 -26.23
N GLY A 9 -38.08 -31.31 -25.23
CA GLY A 9 -38.61 -32.33 -24.29
C GLY A 9 -39.02 -31.75 -22.92
N ALA A 10 -40.32 -31.57 -22.64
CA ALA A 10 -40.80 -30.94 -21.40
C ALA A 10 -41.98 -31.69 -20.74
N ALA A 11 -42.01 -31.60 -19.40
CA ALA A 11 -43.15 -31.73 -18.46
C ALA A 11 -44.15 -32.89 -18.57
N ALA A 12 -44.29 -33.64 -17.46
CA ALA A 12 -45.57 -34.11 -16.92
C ALA A 12 -45.41 -34.47 -15.42
N ALA A 13 -46.48 -34.41 -14.64
CA ALA A 13 -46.51 -34.78 -13.22
C ALA A 13 -47.69 -35.74 -12.94
N LEU A 14 -47.63 -36.46 -11.80
CA LEU A 14 -48.70 -36.85 -10.86
C LEU A 14 -48.26 -38.10 -10.06
N GLY A 15 -48.77 -38.30 -8.83
CA GLY A 15 -48.52 -39.57 -8.11
C GLY A 15 -48.79 -39.65 -6.60
N ALA A 16 -49.68 -38.85 -6.01
CA ALA A 16 -50.03 -38.98 -4.58
C ALA A 16 -51.27 -39.87 -4.37
N SER A 17 -51.21 -40.85 -3.46
CA SER A 17 -52.38 -41.57 -2.92
C SER A 17 -52.04 -42.29 -1.61
N LEU A 18 -53.00 -42.30 -0.68
CA LEU A 18 -52.86 -42.90 0.66
C LEU A 18 -53.22 -44.40 0.65
N LEU A 19 -52.71 -45.14 1.64
CA LEU A 19 -53.44 -46.27 2.22
C LEU A 19 -53.49 -46.14 3.75
N LEU A 20 -54.72 -45.98 4.25
CA LEU A 20 -55.06 -46.12 5.67
C LEU A 20 -55.49 -47.56 5.93
N GLY A 21 -55.06 -48.13 7.06
CA GLY A 21 -55.50 -49.46 7.51
C GLY A 21 -55.24 -49.64 8.99
N GLY A 22 -56.30 -49.91 9.76
CA GLY A 22 -56.19 -50.23 11.18
C GLY A 22 -57.49 -50.84 11.69
N CYS A 23 -57.42 -51.61 12.78
CA CYS A 23 -58.58 -51.95 13.61
C CYS A 23 -58.19 -52.57 14.96
N SER A 24 -58.85 -52.08 16.00
CA SER A 24 -59.38 -52.83 17.16
C SER A 24 -58.46 -53.49 18.20
N LEU A 25 -58.80 -53.23 19.46
CA LEU A 25 -58.35 -53.97 20.64
C LEU A 25 -59.12 -55.30 20.78
N PHE A 26 -58.53 -56.29 21.46
CA PHE A 26 -59.19 -56.98 22.58
C PHE A 26 -58.17 -57.73 23.46
N GLY A 27 -58.45 -57.78 24.77
CA GLY A 27 -57.45 -58.05 25.81
C GLY A 27 -56.87 -59.46 25.96
N GLY A 28 -55.78 -59.51 26.72
CA GLY A 28 -55.08 -60.69 27.23
C GLY A 28 -53.93 -60.21 28.12
N ALA A 29 -53.69 -60.86 29.25
CA ALA A 29 -52.69 -60.43 30.23
C ALA A 29 -51.67 -61.53 30.51
N GLU A 30 -50.37 -61.19 30.49
CA GLU A 30 -49.35 -61.87 31.28
C GLU A 30 -48.11 -60.98 31.47
N SER A 31 -47.16 -61.44 32.30
CA SER A 31 -46.04 -60.63 32.81
C SER A 31 -44.84 -60.59 31.85
N GLY A 32 -44.19 -59.43 31.70
CA GLY A 32 -43.01 -59.27 30.85
C GLY A 32 -42.19 -58.02 31.13
N SER A 33 -40.96 -58.23 31.62
CA SER A 33 -39.81 -57.32 31.71
C SER A 33 -39.95 -55.90 31.12
N THR A 34 -39.79 -54.87 31.95
CA THR A 34 -39.54 -53.48 31.51
C THR A 34 -38.16 -53.36 30.87
N ALA A 35 -38.08 -53.50 29.55
CA ALA A 35 -36.94 -53.03 28.79
C ALA A 35 -37.05 -51.50 28.64
N THR A 36 -36.01 -50.76 29.01
CA THR A 36 -35.96 -49.31 28.85
C THR A 36 -35.91 -48.99 27.35
N ALA A 37 -36.89 -48.26 26.84
CA ALA A 37 -36.83 -47.74 25.48
C ALA A 37 -35.76 -46.64 25.42
N GLU A 38 -34.71 -46.87 24.65
CA GLU A 38 -33.64 -45.90 24.43
C GLU A 38 -34.18 -44.79 23.51
N THR A 39 -34.53 -43.64 24.10
CA THR A 39 -34.96 -42.46 23.35
C THR A 39 -33.81 -42.01 22.45
N ALA A 40 -34.00 -42.14 21.13
CA ALA A 40 -33.04 -41.60 20.16
C ALA A 40 -32.83 -40.11 20.44
N ALA A 41 -31.57 -39.73 20.69
CA ALA A 41 -31.21 -38.33 20.86
C ALA A 41 -31.58 -37.55 19.59
N PRO A 42 -32.09 -36.31 19.71
CA PRO A 42 -32.32 -35.49 18.53
C PRO A 42 -30.98 -35.27 17.82
N THR A 43 -30.93 -35.58 16.52
CA THR A 43 -29.87 -35.08 15.65
C THR A 43 -29.81 -33.57 15.81
N PRO A 44 -28.64 -32.96 16.09
CA PRO A 44 -28.56 -31.52 16.15
C PRO A 44 -28.99 -30.94 14.81
N GLU A 45 -29.95 -30.01 14.82
CA GLU A 45 -30.19 -29.16 13.67
C GLU A 45 -28.87 -28.43 13.36
N PRO A 46 -28.48 -28.31 12.07
CA PRO A 46 -27.27 -27.58 11.73
C PRO A 46 -27.43 -26.15 12.21
N THR A 47 -26.55 -25.71 13.13
CA THR A 47 -26.44 -24.30 13.50
C THR A 47 -26.37 -23.48 12.22
N PRO A 48 -27.21 -22.45 12.04
CA PRO A 48 -27.12 -21.59 10.88
C PRO A 48 -25.68 -21.09 10.73
N ALA A 49 -25.12 -21.21 9.52
CA ALA A 49 -23.91 -20.46 9.19
C ALA A 49 -24.20 -18.98 9.43
N GLY A 50 -23.22 -18.25 9.96
CA GLY A 50 -23.34 -16.80 10.14
C GLY A 50 -23.63 -16.11 8.81
N GLU A 51 -24.27 -14.94 8.88
CA GLU A 51 -24.34 -14.08 7.69
C GLU A 51 -22.90 -13.67 7.30
N PRO A 52 -22.52 -13.72 6.01
CA PRO A 52 -21.17 -13.41 5.57
C PRO A 52 -20.70 -12.04 6.07
N VAL A 53 -19.51 -11.99 6.66
CA VAL A 53 -18.94 -10.72 7.12
C VAL A 53 -18.46 -9.94 5.90
N PRO A 54 -18.94 -8.69 5.67
CA PRO A 54 -18.50 -7.87 4.54
C PRO A 54 -17.04 -7.44 4.69
N ASN A 55 -16.46 -6.94 3.61
CA ASN A 55 -15.09 -6.42 3.55
C ASN A 55 -14.86 -5.39 4.67
N PRO A 56 -13.98 -5.66 5.67
CA PRO A 56 -13.77 -4.77 6.82
C PRO A 56 -13.15 -3.42 6.44
N LEU A 57 -12.59 -3.28 5.24
CA LEU A 57 -11.91 -2.07 4.78
C LEU A 57 -12.75 -1.19 3.85
N THR A 58 -13.83 -1.74 3.27
CA THR A 58 -14.71 -1.02 2.33
C THR A 58 -16.20 -1.16 2.62
N GLY A 59 -16.62 -2.03 3.53
CA GLY A 59 -18.04 -2.30 3.82
C GLY A 59 -18.80 -3.04 2.71
N LEU A 60 -18.11 -3.48 1.64
CA LEU A 60 -18.73 -4.19 0.52
C LEU A 60 -19.01 -5.66 0.87
N ALA A 61 -20.15 -6.18 0.41
CA ALA A 61 -20.55 -7.58 0.56
C ALA A 61 -20.23 -8.39 -0.71
N ASP A 62 -18.98 -8.32 -1.16
CA ASP A 62 -18.45 -8.96 -2.37
C ASP A 62 -17.85 -10.36 -2.12
N ALA A 63 -17.35 -10.61 -0.92
CA ALA A 63 -16.93 -11.93 -0.43
C ALA A 63 -17.28 -12.14 1.06
N ASP A 64 -16.91 -13.30 1.62
CA ASP A 64 -16.98 -13.58 3.05
C ASP A 64 -15.61 -13.39 3.71
N TYR A 65 -15.51 -12.38 4.58
CA TYR A 65 -14.31 -12.00 5.31
C TYR A 65 -14.28 -12.52 6.75
N THR A 66 -15.18 -13.45 7.11
CA THR A 66 -15.20 -14.10 8.41
C THR A 66 -13.84 -14.73 8.72
N ASN A 67 -13.23 -14.31 9.83
CA ASN A 67 -11.90 -14.76 10.28
C ASN A 67 -10.76 -14.58 9.24
N ARG A 68 -10.82 -13.54 8.40
CA ARG A 68 -9.71 -13.18 7.48
C ARG A 68 -8.97 -11.93 7.97
N ARG A 69 -7.68 -12.06 8.26
CA ARG A 69 -6.79 -10.94 8.59
C ARG A 69 -6.44 -10.15 7.32
N PRO A 70 -6.58 -8.80 7.32
CA PRO A 70 -6.09 -7.98 6.22
C PRO A 70 -4.56 -8.05 6.05
N VAL A 71 -4.05 -7.51 4.95
CA VAL A 71 -2.63 -7.37 4.65
C VAL A 71 -2.30 -5.91 4.41
N ALA A 72 -1.18 -5.43 4.97
CA ALA A 72 -0.75 -4.04 4.97
C ALA A 72 0.65 -3.92 4.34
N VAL A 73 0.70 -3.64 3.04
CA VAL A 73 1.95 -3.59 2.27
C VAL A 73 2.52 -2.18 2.27
N THR A 74 3.71 -1.99 2.81
CA THR A 74 4.43 -0.69 2.71
C THR A 74 5.08 -0.57 1.34
N LEU A 75 5.05 0.62 0.75
CA LEU A 75 5.53 0.90 -0.61
C LEU A 75 6.62 1.97 -0.59
N ARG A 76 7.56 1.88 -1.55
CA ARG A 76 8.56 2.94 -1.78
C ARG A 76 7.91 4.13 -2.48
N THR A 77 8.33 5.34 -2.11
CA THR A 77 7.80 6.60 -2.64
C THR A 77 8.87 7.62 -3.02
N LEU A 78 10.14 7.32 -2.75
CA LEU A 78 11.27 8.13 -3.20
C LEU A 78 11.39 8.14 -4.74
N GLU A 79 12.24 9.02 -5.26
CA GLU A 79 12.45 9.18 -6.70
C GLU A 79 12.72 7.83 -7.41
N GLY A 80 12.11 7.65 -8.58
CA GLY A 80 12.13 6.40 -9.34
C GLY A 80 11.20 5.28 -8.85
N ALA A 81 10.52 5.40 -7.69
CA ALA A 81 9.60 4.35 -7.23
C ALA A 81 8.30 4.25 -8.07
N ALA A 82 7.87 5.36 -8.69
CA ALA A 82 6.69 5.40 -9.56
C ALA A 82 6.98 4.87 -10.98
N PRO A 83 6.02 4.22 -11.67
CA PRO A 83 4.67 3.90 -11.21
C PRO A 83 4.63 2.65 -10.30
N HIS A 84 3.63 2.58 -9.44
CA HIS A 84 3.43 1.48 -8.49
C HIS A 84 2.56 0.36 -9.10
N TRP A 85 2.71 -0.85 -8.56
CA TRP A 85 1.86 -2.01 -8.83
C TRP A 85 0.84 -2.21 -7.70
N GLY A 86 -0.40 -2.56 -8.05
CA GLY A 86 -1.41 -3.08 -7.12
C GLY A 86 -2.23 -2.04 -6.35
N LEU A 87 -1.98 -0.74 -6.54
CA LEU A 87 -2.73 0.33 -5.88
C LEU A 87 -4.21 0.43 -6.32
N SER A 88 -4.52 0.09 -7.57
CA SER A 88 -5.90 0.00 -8.05
C SER A 88 -6.67 -1.17 -7.41
N ALA A 89 -5.95 -2.21 -6.98
CA ALA A 89 -6.52 -3.36 -6.27
C ALA A 89 -6.73 -3.10 -4.76
N ALA A 90 -5.98 -2.18 -4.16
CA ALA A 90 -6.05 -1.87 -2.73
C ALA A 90 -7.45 -1.44 -2.27
N ASP A 91 -7.86 -1.84 -1.06
CA ASP A 91 -9.09 -1.41 -0.43
C ASP A 91 -8.93 -0.01 0.19
N VAL A 92 -7.77 0.23 0.81
CA VAL A 92 -7.38 1.51 1.39
C VAL A 92 -5.93 1.83 1.03
N VAL A 93 -5.67 3.07 0.63
CA VAL A 93 -4.30 3.62 0.50
C VAL A 93 -4.10 4.66 1.60
N VAL A 94 -2.99 4.55 2.31
CA VAL A 94 -2.58 5.47 3.39
C VAL A 94 -1.29 6.16 2.97
N GLU A 95 -1.25 7.49 3.09
CA GLU A 95 -0.10 8.32 2.78
C GLU A 95 0.23 9.31 3.91
N GLY A 96 1.52 9.57 4.14
CA GLY A 96 1.97 10.48 5.17
C GLY A 96 3.48 10.42 5.38
N VAL A 97 4.11 11.59 5.58
CA VAL A 97 5.56 11.71 5.76
C VAL A 97 5.97 11.01 7.04
N SER A 98 6.57 9.83 6.92
CA SER A 98 7.08 9.08 8.08
C SER A 98 8.49 9.52 8.45
N GLU A 99 9.28 9.91 7.46
CA GLU A 99 10.70 10.26 7.55
C GLU A 99 10.96 11.42 6.58
N GLY A 100 11.78 12.38 6.99
CA GLY A 100 12.21 13.48 6.12
C GLY A 100 11.08 14.37 5.59
N THR A 101 10.93 14.41 4.26
CA THR A 101 10.02 15.31 3.50
C THR A 101 9.05 14.59 2.56
N THR A 102 9.31 13.34 2.15
CA THR A 102 8.44 12.58 1.23
C THR A 102 7.41 11.75 1.99
N ALA A 103 6.17 11.70 1.49
CA ALA A 103 5.12 10.84 2.03
C ALA A 103 5.51 9.36 1.86
N GLY A 104 5.51 8.60 2.96
CA GLY A 104 5.48 7.14 2.87
C GLY A 104 4.08 6.67 2.46
N MET A 105 3.98 5.52 1.80
CA MET A 105 2.72 4.96 1.31
C MET A 105 2.52 3.53 1.82
N MET A 106 1.29 3.18 2.16
CA MET A 106 0.88 1.83 2.54
C MET A 106 -0.44 1.45 1.85
N ALA A 107 -0.46 0.28 1.21
CA ALA A 107 -1.63 -0.32 0.59
C ALA A 107 -2.21 -1.42 1.50
N LEU A 108 -3.48 -1.27 1.87
CA LEU A 108 -4.24 -2.22 2.69
C LEU A 108 -5.20 -3.02 1.80
N TYR A 109 -5.23 -4.33 2.04
CA TYR A 109 -6.08 -5.30 1.32
C TYR A 109 -6.79 -6.19 2.34
N ALA A 110 -8.10 -6.35 2.24
CA ALA A 110 -8.91 -7.15 3.17
C ALA A 110 -8.71 -8.67 3.00
N THR A 111 -8.13 -9.09 1.87
CA THR A 111 -7.69 -10.46 1.60
C THR A 111 -6.46 -10.41 0.67
N PRO A 112 -5.48 -11.33 0.78
CA PRO A 112 -4.40 -11.46 -0.20
C PRO A 112 -4.92 -11.89 -1.58
N ASP A 113 -6.13 -12.46 -1.69
CA ASP A 113 -6.67 -13.05 -2.93
C ASP A 113 -6.76 -12.06 -4.11
N VAL A 114 -6.82 -10.76 -3.84
CA VAL A 114 -6.87 -9.69 -4.86
C VAL A 114 -5.49 -9.18 -5.29
N ILE A 115 -4.40 -9.62 -4.63
CA ILE A 115 -3.04 -9.13 -4.87
C ILE A 115 -2.37 -9.97 -5.97
N SER A 116 -2.63 -9.60 -7.23
CA SER A 116 -1.88 -10.07 -8.40
C SER A 116 -0.38 -9.76 -8.26
N LYS A 117 -0.08 -8.50 -7.99
CA LYS A 117 1.26 -7.94 -7.78
C LYS A 117 1.16 -6.64 -6.99
N VAL A 118 2.09 -6.39 -6.08
CA VAL A 118 2.17 -5.12 -5.34
C VAL A 118 3.62 -4.71 -5.07
N GLY A 119 3.93 -3.43 -5.28
CA GLY A 119 5.26 -2.86 -5.10
C GLY A 119 5.46 -1.51 -5.82
N PRO A 120 6.67 -0.95 -5.84
CA PRO A 120 7.88 -1.48 -5.20
C PRO A 120 7.73 -1.52 -3.67
N VAL A 121 8.04 -2.65 -3.04
CA VAL A 121 7.82 -2.82 -1.59
C VAL A 121 8.85 -2.01 -0.81
N GLY A 122 8.37 -1.16 0.10
CA GLY A 122 9.18 -0.26 0.91
C GLY A 122 9.45 -0.79 2.32
N PRO A 123 10.29 -0.08 3.08
CA PRO A 123 10.66 -0.44 4.45
C PRO A 123 9.63 0.05 5.47
N GLY A 124 9.32 -0.78 6.47
CA GLY A 124 8.26 -0.52 7.44
C GLY A 124 8.49 0.73 8.31
N ARG A 125 7.42 1.48 8.59
CA ARG A 125 7.42 2.73 9.39
C ARG A 125 6.30 2.73 10.43
N ASP A 126 6.58 3.26 11.63
CA ASP A 126 5.67 3.18 12.78
C ASP A 126 4.39 4.00 12.60
N LEU A 127 4.43 5.07 11.80
CA LEU A 127 3.24 5.85 11.44
C LEU A 127 2.18 4.98 10.72
N MET A 128 2.60 4.22 9.73
CA MET A 128 1.72 3.35 8.92
C MET A 128 1.21 2.16 9.74
N LEU A 129 2.08 1.58 10.57
CA LEU A 129 1.71 0.49 11.48
C LEU A 129 0.58 0.89 12.45
N GLN A 130 0.53 2.13 12.92
CA GLN A 130 -0.53 2.59 13.85
C GLN A 130 -1.94 2.64 13.24
N LEU A 131 -2.07 2.53 11.91
CA LEU A 131 -3.36 2.30 11.23
C LEU A 131 -3.58 0.82 10.82
N ALA A 132 -2.52 0.05 10.57
CA ALA A 132 -2.62 -1.37 10.21
C ALA A 132 -2.90 -2.30 11.41
N LEU A 133 -2.21 -2.09 12.53
CA LEU A 133 -2.26 -2.96 13.71
C LEU A 133 -3.67 -3.07 14.35
N PRO A 134 -4.48 -2.00 14.47
CA PRO A 134 -5.85 -2.09 15.01
C PRO A 134 -6.81 -2.96 14.19
N LEU A 135 -6.49 -3.20 12.92
CA LEU A 135 -7.28 -4.02 11.99
C LEU A 135 -6.92 -5.51 12.10
N ASN A 136 -5.97 -5.86 12.96
CA ASN A 136 -5.25 -7.14 12.99
C ASN A 136 -4.60 -7.49 11.63
N ALA A 137 -4.24 -6.48 10.84
CA ALA A 137 -3.61 -6.67 9.54
C ALA A 137 -2.17 -7.18 9.68
N VAL A 138 -1.67 -7.96 8.73
CA VAL A 138 -0.24 -8.34 8.68
C VAL A 138 0.56 -7.27 7.94
N PRO A 139 1.56 -6.62 8.59
CA PRO A 139 2.52 -5.76 7.90
C PRO A 139 3.38 -6.57 6.94
N VAL A 140 3.59 -6.04 5.73
CA VAL A 140 4.46 -6.60 4.70
C VAL A 140 5.37 -5.49 4.18
N HIS A 141 6.68 -5.66 4.30
CA HIS A 141 7.68 -4.65 3.96
C HIS A 141 9.05 -5.32 3.72
N ILE A 142 10.04 -4.56 3.25
CA ILE A 142 11.44 -5.02 3.15
C ILE A 142 12.29 -4.13 4.06
N ASP A 143 12.79 -4.69 5.17
CA ASP A 143 13.40 -3.96 6.29
C ASP A 143 12.42 -2.99 7.01
N LYS A 144 12.82 -2.42 8.14
CA LYS A 144 12.00 -1.52 8.99
C LYS A 144 12.87 -0.65 9.91
N ASN A 145 12.51 0.62 10.07
CA ASN A 145 13.27 1.53 10.94
C ASN A 145 13.19 1.13 12.43
N ILE A 146 14.03 1.74 13.27
CA ILE A 146 14.14 1.39 14.70
C ILE A 146 12.81 1.57 15.45
N TYR A 147 11.99 2.56 15.09
CA TYR A 147 10.70 2.82 15.73
C TYR A 147 9.65 1.77 15.37
N ALA A 148 9.56 1.39 14.08
CA ALA A 148 8.70 0.31 13.62
C ALA A 148 9.10 -1.04 14.26
N LYS A 149 10.41 -1.32 14.31
CA LYS A 149 10.98 -2.50 14.98
C LYS A 149 10.64 -2.52 16.47
N ASN A 150 10.79 -1.39 17.18
CA ASN A 150 10.47 -1.29 18.60
C ASN A 150 8.96 -1.42 18.87
N LEU A 151 8.10 -0.84 18.02
CA LEU A 151 6.64 -0.97 18.11
C LEU A 151 6.20 -2.43 17.98
N LEU A 152 6.63 -3.11 16.91
CA LEU A 152 6.30 -4.52 16.66
C LEU A 152 6.83 -5.43 17.78
N ASN A 153 8.08 -5.23 18.23
CA ASN A 153 8.66 -5.98 19.34
C ASN A 153 7.90 -5.78 20.66
N THR A 154 7.50 -4.54 20.97
CA THR A 154 6.77 -4.20 22.22
C THR A 154 5.39 -4.86 22.26
N LEU A 155 4.73 -4.95 21.09
CA LEU A 155 3.42 -5.58 20.94
C LEU A 155 3.51 -7.10 20.65
N ALA A 156 4.72 -7.67 20.55
CA ALA A 156 4.98 -9.03 20.10
C ALA A 156 4.28 -9.39 18.77
N TYR A 157 4.18 -8.42 17.86
CA TYR A 157 3.34 -8.50 16.67
C TYR A 157 4.14 -8.98 15.45
N GLN A 158 3.64 -10.03 14.78
CA GLN A 158 4.32 -10.61 13.62
C GLN A 158 4.11 -9.79 12.35
N ASP A 159 5.23 -9.42 11.72
CA ASP A 159 5.34 -8.86 10.38
C ASP A 159 5.87 -9.90 9.36
N LEU A 160 5.77 -9.57 8.07
CA LEU A 160 6.40 -10.31 6.97
C LEU A 160 7.49 -9.45 6.34
N ASP A 161 8.66 -9.47 6.99
CA ASP A 161 9.83 -8.67 6.61
C ASP A 161 10.72 -9.38 5.58
N GLY A 162 10.79 -8.81 4.38
CA GLY A 162 11.60 -9.25 3.24
C GLY A 162 13.09 -9.33 3.50
N TYR A 163 13.63 -8.54 4.43
CA TYR A 163 15.02 -8.64 4.85
C TYR A 163 15.33 -10.01 5.48
N HIS A 164 14.33 -10.63 6.12
CA HIS A 164 14.47 -11.89 6.86
C HIS A 164 13.92 -13.09 6.08
N ILE A 165 12.80 -12.95 5.35
CA ILE A 165 12.16 -14.04 4.59
C ILE A 165 12.66 -14.15 3.14
N GLY A 166 13.21 -13.07 2.59
CA GLY A 166 13.78 -13.01 1.24
C GLY A 166 12.86 -13.56 0.14
N LYS A 167 13.45 -14.32 -0.79
CA LYS A 167 12.80 -14.85 -2.00
C LYS A 167 11.74 -15.94 -1.76
N ALA A 168 11.38 -16.21 -0.49
CA ALA A 168 10.22 -17.05 -0.16
C ALA A 168 8.90 -16.24 -0.08
N ALA A 169 8.97 -14.91 0.03
CA ALA A 169 7.79 -14.03 0.07
C ALA A 169 7.89 -12.78 -0.83
N PHE A 170 9.01 -12.57 -1.50
CA PHE A 170 9.25 -11.43 -2.38
C PHE A 170 9.96 -11.86 -3.66
N ALA A 171 9.75 -11.13 -4.74
CA ALA A 171 10.38 -11.37 -6.02
C ALA A 171 10.99 -10.08 -6.57
N PHE A 172 11.99 -10.26 -7.43
CA PHE A 172 12.70 -9.19 -8.12
C PHE A 172 12.18 -9.07 -9.55
N ASP A 173 11.85 -7.86 -9.99
CA ASP A 173 11.40 -7.60 -11.35
C ASP A 173 12.57 -7.21 -12.26
N GLN A 174 13.09 -8.21 -12.99
CA GLN A 174 14.19 -8.00 -13.92
C GLN A 174 13.81 -7.10 -15.09
N ASP A 175 12.56 -7.13 -15.56
CA ASP A 175 12.12 -6.32 -16.69
C ASP A 175 12.00 -4.83 -16.30
N ARG A 176 11.65 -4.54 -15.03
CA ARG A 176 11.74 -3.20 -14.46
C ARG A 176 13.19 -2.74 -14.30
N GLN A 177 14.10 -3.57 -13.80
CA GLN A 177 15.53 -3.19 -13.74
C GLN A 177 16.09 -2.91 -15.15
N ASN A 178 15.76 -3.76 -16.12
CA ASN A 178 16.12 -3.59 -17.54
C ASN A 178 15.54 -2.30 -18.16
N ALA A 179 14.50 -1.71 -17.56
CA ALA A 179 13.91 -0.43 -17.97
C ALA A 179 14.56 0.80 -17.30
N GLY A 180 15.66 0.63 -16.56
CA GLY A 180 16.44 1.71 -15.97
C GLY A 180 16.04 2.09 -14.53
N TYR A 181 15.34 1.19 -13.83
CA TYR A 181 14.98 1.37 -12.41
C TYR A 181 16.05 0.73 -11.50
N ARG A 182 16.41 1.44 -10.43
CA ARG A 182 17.34 0.98 -9.38
C ARG A 182 16.88 -0.31 -8.71
N GLU A 183 17.81 -1.09 -8.15
CA GLU A 183 17.51 -2.43 -7.60
C GLU A 183 16.39 -2.38 -6.54
N GLU A 184 16.46 -1.44 -5.60
CA GLU A 184 15.52 -1.36 -4.48
C GLU A 184 14.10 -0.96 -4.92
N ASN A 185 13.97 -0.31 -6.08
CA ASN A 185 12.70 0.02 -6.72
C ASN A 185 12.15 -1.11 -7.64
N CYS A 186 12.79 -2.29 -7.67
CA CYS A 186 12.36 -3.44 -8.49
C CYS A 186 11.77 -4.62 -7.69
N TRP A 187 11.73 -4.56 -6.36
CA TRP A 187 11.19 -5.64 -5.52
C TRP A 187 9.66 -5.57 -5.33
N TYR A 188 8.98 -6.71 -5.46
CA TYR A 188 7.52 -6.83 -5.34
C TYR A 188 7.10 -8.08 -4.54
N THR A 189 5.81 -8.18 -4.22
CA THR A 189 5.18 -9.41 -3.70
C THR A 189 3.81 -9.66 -4.35
N THR A 190 3.20 -10.81 -4.03
CA THR A 190 1.86 -11.25 -4.50
C THR A 190 1.12 -11.92 -3.34
N GLY A 191 -0.20 -12.08 -3.45
CA GLY A 191 -1.00 -12.75 -2.42
C GLY A 191 -0.52 -14.17 -2.10
N GLU A 192 -0.12 -14.93 -3.12
CA GLU A 192 0.48 -16.26 -2.97
C GLU A 192 1.83 -16.21 -2.23
N MET A 193 2.70 -15.25 -2.57
CA MET A 193 3.99 -15.07 -1.92
C MET A 193 3.84 -14.67 -0.44
N ILE A 194 2.85 -13.83 -0.11
CA ILE A 194 2.54 -13.45 1.28
C ILE A 194 2.11 -14.68 2.11
N VAL A 195 1.21 -15.50 1.58
CA VAL A 195 0.75 -16.73 2.25
C VAL A 195 1.90 -17.75 2.41
N ASN A 196 2.70 -17.96 1.37
CA ASN A 196 3.87 -18.84 1.43
C ASN A 196 4.90 -18.34 2.45
N GLY A 197 5.18 -17.04 2.49
CA GLY A 197 6.07 -16.40 3.45
C GLY A 197 5.66 -16.63 4.91
N LEU A 198 4.39 -16.33 5.24
CA LEU A 198 3.86 -16.52 6.60
C LEU A 198 3.87 -17.99 7.04
N SER A 199 3.71 -18.94 6.12
CA SER A 199 3.76 -20.36 6.43
C SER A 199 5.12 -20.81 7.00
N ASN A 200 6.23 -20.17 6.59
CA ASN A 200 7.56 -20.43 7.13
C ASN A 200 7.73 -19.95 8.58
N TYR A 201 6.96 -18.95 9.00
CA TYR A 201 6.87 -18.50 10.40
C TYR A 201 5.84 -19.30 11.21
N GLY A 202 5.11 -20.24 10.59
CA GLY A 202 4.01 -20.98 11.21
C GLY A 202 2.76 -20.13 11.44
N VAL A 203 2.61 -19.03 10.70
CA VAL A 203 1.52 -18.04 10.86
C VAL A 203 0.56 -18.10 9.67
N THR A 204 -0.71 -17.81 9.94
CA THR A 204 -1.81 -17.78 8.97
C THR A 204 -2.45 -16.41 8.88
N LEU A 205 -3.21 -16.18 7.80
CA LEU A 205 -4.13 -15.06 7.67
C LEU A 205 -5.54 -15.41 8.19
N GLU A 206 -5.74 -16.59 8.76
CA GLU A 206 -6.90 -16.88 9.61
C GLU A 206 -6.79 -16.11 10.94
N GLY A 207 -7.85 -15.39 11.30
CA GLY A 207 -7.94 -14.63 12.55
C GLY A 207 -8.99 -13.52 12.50
N GLU A 208 -9.42 -13.02 13.67
CA GLU A 208 -10.39 -11.93 13.79
C GLU A 208 -9.91 -10.66 13.06
N ASN A 209 -10.85 -9.90 12.51
CA ASN A 209 -10.63 -8.56 11.94
C ASN A 209 -11.60 -7.55 12.57
N ALA A 210 -11.34 -6.27 12.35
CA ALA A 210 -12.23 -5.19 12.76
C ALA A 210 -12.56 -4.30 11.54
N PRO A 211 -13.81 -3.82 11.40
CA PRO A 211 -14.15 -2.85 10.37
C PRO A 211 -13.44 -1.52 10.65
N LEU A 212 -12.81 -0.95 9.62
CA LEU A 212 -12.07 0.31 9.71
C LEU A 212 -12.99 1.51 10.01
N PHE A 213 -14.23 1.47 9.53
CA PHE A 213 -15.23 2.53 9.68
C PHE A 213 -16.62 1.95 9.97
N LEU A 214 -17.53 2.82 10.45
CA LEU A 214 -18.97 2.54 10.45
C LEU A 214 -19.51 2.72 9.02
N PHE A 215 -19.54 1.65 8.24
CA PHE A 215 -20.03 1.69 6.86
C PHE A 215 -21.56 1.78 6.76
N GLY A 216 -22.05 2.58 5.80
CA GLY A 216 -23.48 2.69 5.48
C GLY A 216 -23.76 3.68 4.34
N GLU A 217 -24.88 3.49 3.64
CA GLU A 217 -25.28 4.38 2.54
C GLU A 217 -25.58 5.80 3.05
N ARG A 218 -24.87 6.80 2.51
CA ARG A 218 -25.18 8.22 2.72
C ARG A 218 -26.08 8.75 1.59
N PRO A 219 -26.87 9.83 1.83
CA PRO A 219 -27.60 10.51 0.76
C PRO A 219 -26.66 10.99 -0.37
N ALA A 220 -27.11 10.87 -1.62
CA ALA A 220 -26.37 11.34 -2.78
C ALA A 220 -26.18 12.87 -2.76
N VAL A 221 -25.01 13.34 -3.20
CA VAL A 221 -24.67 14.76 -3.30
C VAL A 221 -25.21 15.32 -4.62
N GLU A 222 -26.19 16.21 -4.52
CA GLU A 222 -26.73 16.99 -5.64
C GLU A 222 -25.64 17.82 -6.33
N GLU A 223 -25.72 17.97 -7.66
CA GLU A 223 -24.67 18.60 -8.46
C GLU A 223 -24.31 20.02 -7.98
N ASN A 224 -25.32 20.82 -7.59
CA ASN A 224 -25.14 22.19 -7.09
C ASN A 224 -24.71 22.27 -5.61
N ALA A 225 -24.47 21.14 -4.94
CA ALA A 225 -23.95 21.04 -3.58
C ALA A 225 -22.51 20.51 -3.53
N ARG A 226 -21.88 20.25 -4.68
CA ARG A 226 -20.51 19.72 -4.79
C ARG A 226 -19.45 20.77 -4.47
N ASN A 227 -19.14 20.90 -3.18
CA ASN A 227 -18.19 21.87 -2.63
C ASN A 227 -16.78 21.29 -2.38
N GLY A 228 -16.53 20.01 -2.67
CA GLY A 228 -15.24 19.36 -2.43
C GLY A 228 -14.87 18.43 -3.58
N THR A 229 -14.50 19.00 -4.73
CA THR A 229 -14.23 18.27 -5.98
C THR A 229 -12.76 18.13 -6.34
N THR A 230 -11.88 19.04 -5.91
CA THR A 230 -10.43 18.87 -6.10
C THR A 230 -9.71 19.14 -4.80
N LEU A 231 -9.10 18.10 -4.24
CA LEU A 231 -8.23 18.17 -3.07
C LEU A 231 -6.78 18.09 -3.54
N THR A 232 -5.95 19.05 -3.15
CA THR A 232 -4.49 19.01 -3.31
C THR A 232 -3.84 18.98 -1.93
N ILE A 233 -2.99 18.00 -1.70
CA ILE A 233 -2.23 17.79 -0.46
C ILE A 233 -0.76 18.00 -0.79
N ALA A 234 -0.10 18.99 -0.19
CA ALA A 234 1.35 19.13 -0.28
C ALA A 234 1.97 18.58 1.01
N PHE A 235 2.72 17.49 0.89
CA PHE A 235 3.45 16.83 1.96
C PHE A 235 4.82 17.47 2.20
N SER A 236 5.39 18.08 1.15
CA SER A 236 6.46 19.08 1.20
C SER A 236 6.35 20.02 -0.03
N PRO A 237 7.27 20.99 -0.25
CA PRO A 237 7.24 21.83 -1.45
C PRO A 237 7.39 21.06 -2.77
N ASP A 238 8.08 19.92 -2.74
CA ASP A 238 8.43 19.11 -3.91
C ASP A 238 7.68 17.76 -3.97
N ASP A 239 6.84 17.48 -2.96
CA ASP A 239 6.00 16.28 -2.85
C ASP A 239 4.54 16.68 -2.63
N SER A 240 3.69 16.42 -3.62
CA SER A 240 2.28 16.79 -3.59
C SER A 240 1.39 15.85 -4.41
N GLU A 241 0.18 15.63 -3.88
CA GLU A 241 -0.77 14.64 -4.36
C GLU A 241 -2.14 15.28 -4.59
N GLN A 242 -2.84 14.89 -5.66
CA GLN A 242 -4.14 15.46 -6.02
C GLN A 242 -5.21 14.38 -6.25
N LEU A 243 -6.38 14.63 -5.67
CA LEU A 243 -7.58 13.78 -5.74
C LEU A 243 -8.72 14.58 -6.40
N VAL A 244 -9.15 14.15 -7.59
CA VAL A 244 -10.14 14.86 -8.43
C VAL A 244 -11.43 14.05 -8.56
N TYR A 245 -12.56 14.64 -8.16
CA TYR A 245 -13.88 14.02 -8.23
C TYR A 245 -14.42 13.93 -9.67
N ALA A 246 -14.54 12.71 -10.17
CA ALA A 246 -15.09 12.38 -11.48
C ALA A 246 -16.59 12.06 -11.36
N ALA A 247 -17.44 13.01 -11.75
CA ALA A 247 -18.89 12.97 -11.53
C ALA A 247 -19.67 11.89 -12.33
N ASP A 248 -19.01 11.25 -13.30
CA ASP A 248 -19.51 10.14 -14.11
C ASP A 248 -19.28 8.76 -13.46
N THR A 249 -18.22 8.63 -12.65
CA THR A 249 -17.89 7.43 -11.86
C THR A 249 -18.34 7.52 -10.41
N GLY A 250 -18.43 8.74 -9.86
CA GLY A 250 -18.69 9.00 -8.44
C GLY A 250 -17.45 8.86 -7.54
N LEU A 251 -16.25 8.82 -8.12
CA LEU A 251 -14.99 8.56 -7.42
C LEU A 251 -14.04 9.77 -7.46
N TYR A 252 -13.15 9.87 -6.49
CA TYR A 252 -11.98 10.74 -6.50
C TYR A 252 -10.81 9.98 -7.15
N ALA A 253 -10.44 10.37 -8.37
CA ALA A 253 -9.32 9.80 -9.09
C ALA A 253 -8.00 10.47 -8.66
N LYS A 254 -6.94 9.69 -8.48
CA LYS A 254 -5.60 10.21 -8.16
C LYS A 254 -4.92 10.72 -9.43
N THR A 255 -4.23 11.85 -9.30
CA THR A 255 -3.45 12.48 -10.37
C THR A 255 -2.09 12.92 -9.84
N ASN A 256 -1.06 12.72 -10.65
CA ASN A 256 0.32 13.14 -10.39
C ASN A 256 0.40 14.68 -10.38
N ALA A 257 1.51 15.24 -9.89
CA ALA A 257 1.68 16.69 -9.74
C ALA A 257 1.59 17.51 -11.06
N ASP A 258 1.74 16.89 -12.22
CA ASP A 258 1.54 17.50 -13.55
C ASP A 258 0.08 17.47 -14.04
N GLY A 259 -0.83 16.88 -13.25
CA GLY A 259 -2.23 16.65 -13.59
C GLY A 259 -2.50 15.40 -14.42
N SER A 260 -1.49 14.58 -14.72
CA SER A 260 -1.67 13.31 -15.42
C SER A 260 -2.27 12.22 -14.50
N PRO A 261 -3.03 11.25 -15.02
CA PRO A 261 -3.54 10.12 -14.24
C PRO A 261 -2.45 9.34 -13.50
N THR A 262 -2.64 9.05 -12.22
CA THR A 262 -1.81 8.06 -11.52
C THR A 262 -2.29 6.65 -11.89
N ILE A 263 -1.48 5.94 -12.68
CA ILE A 263 -1.81 4.62 -13.24
C ILE A 263 -1.14 3.51 -12.44
N ASP A 264 -1.89 2.47 -12.11
CA ASP A 264 -1.37 1.20 -11.60
C ASP A 264 -0.67 0.43 -12.74
N ALA A 265 0.62 0.17 -12.57
CA ALA A 265 1.47 -0.48 -13.55
C ALA A 265 1.20 -1.99 -13.72
N ASP A 266 0.37 -2.63 -12.88
CA ASP A 266 0.05 -4.05 -13.01
C ASP A 266 -1.06 -4.30 -14.05
N ASN A 267 -2.03 -3.38 -14.14
CA ASN A 267 -3.25 -3.56 -14.94
C ASN A 267 -3.65 -2.34 -15.80
N GLY A 268 -2.94 -1.21 -15.70
CA GLY A 268 -3.19 -0.01 -16.49
C GLY A 268 -4.41 0.81 -16.06
N GLN A 269 -4.98 0.56 -14.88
CA GLN A 269 -6.12 1.32 -14.35
C GLN A 269 -5.66 2.60 -13.65
N GLN A 270 -6.43 3.69 -13.76
CA GLN A 270 -6.24 4.86 -12.91
C GLN A 270 -6.72 4.55 -11.49
N ILE A 271 -5.93 4.94 -10.49
CA ILE A 271 -6.25 4.78 -9.07
C ILE A 271 -7.38 5.75 -8.71
N ALA A 272 -8.46 5.25 -8.06
CA ALA A 272 -9.59 6.07 -7.65
C ALA A 272 -10.32 5.53 -6.41
N PHE A 273 -10.91 6.43 -5.62
CA PHE A 273 -11.48 6.16 -4.30
C PHE A 273 -12.91 6.69 -4.14
N THR A 274 -13.74 6.00 -3.37
CA THR A 274 -15.11 6.44 -3.00
C THR A 274 -15.09 7.43 -1.83
N ASN A 275 -14.07 7.30 -0.98
CA ASN A 275 -13.86 8.04 0.25
C ASN A 275 -12.46 8.65 0.25
N VAL A 276 -12.31 9.91 0.64
CA VAL A 276 -11.00 10.54 0.85
C VAL A 276 -10.99 11.20 2.23
N PHE A 277 -9.98 10.87 3.03
CA PHE A 277 -9.79 11.40 4.37
C PHE A 277 -8.47 12.17 4.46
N VAL A 278 -8.48 13.26 5.24
CA VAL A 278 -7.26 13.94 5.68
C VAL A 278 -7.32 14.03 7.21
N LEU A 279 -6.55 13.20 7.89
CA LEU A 279 -6.47 13.18 9.35
C LEU A 279 -5.42 14.21 9.79
N TYR A 280 -5.87 15.27 10.47
CA TYR A 280 -4.97 16.29 11.02
C TYR A 280 -4.42 15.76 12.35
N ALA A 281 -3.11 15.54 12.41
CA ALA A 281 -2.44 14.98 13.56
C ALA A 281 -1.32 15.93 14.04
N SER A 282 -1.30 16.25 15.33
CA SER A 282 -0.22 17.05 15.92
C SER A 282 1.11 16.35 15.74
N SER A 283 2.14 17.09 15.32
CA SER A 283 3.38 16.49 14.81
C SER A 283 4.66 17.21 15.22
N GLY A 284 5.77 16.49 15.18
CA GLY A 284 7.12 16.94 15.53
C GLY A 284 8.17 16.00 14.94
N ILE A 285 9.36 15.94 15.57
CA ILE A 285 10.50 15.13 15.14
C ILE A 285 10.95 14.24 16.31
N LYS A 286 11.31 12.98 16.02
CA LYS A 286 11.82 12.01 17.00
C LYS A 286 13.30 12.29 17.36
N ASP A 287 13.86 11.50 18.27
CA ASP A 287 15.22 11.66 18.80
C ASP A 287 16.36 11.39 17.80
N ASP A 288 16.06 10.81 16.63
CA ASP A 288 16.99 10.72 15.49
C ASP A 288 17.13 12.01 14.68
N GLY A 289 16.24 13.00 14.89
CA GLY A 289 16.20 14.23 14.13
C GLY A 289 15.55 14.12 12.74
N TYR A 290 15.12 12.93 12.30
CA TYR A 290 14.74 12.67 10.90
C TYR A 290 13.34 12.02 10.76
N THR A 291 12.99 11.10 11.66
CA THR A 291 11.67 10.46 11.66
C THR A 291 10.62 11.39 12.27
N ARG A 292 9.44 11.49 11.63
CA ARG A 292 8.33 12.30 12.12
C ARG A 292 7.68 11.65 13.34
N GLN A 293 7.49 12.44 14.40
CA GLN A 293 6.59 12.06 15.49
C GLN A 293 5.20 12.60 15.19
N TYR A 294 4.18 11.75 15.29
CA TYR A 294 2.78 12.16 15.29
C TYR A 294 2.12 11.75 16.60
N ASP A 295 1.25 12.59 17.14
CA ASP A 295 0.26 12.19 18.12
C ASP A 295 -0.88 11.49 17.39
N MET A 296 -0.89 10.16 17.49
CA MET A 296 -1.88 9.30 16.85
C MET A 296 -3.08 8.98 17.77
N THR A 297 -3.27 9.71 18.88
CA THR A 297 -4.41 9.52 19.80
C THR A 297 -5.68 10.24 19.35
N GLY A 298 -5.57 11.32 18.56
CA GLY A 298 -6.74 11.96 17.97
C GLY A 298 -6.47 13.34 17.36
N GLY A 299 -7.51 13.89 16.75
CA GLY A 299 -7.47 15.20 16.12
C GLY A 299 -8.75 15.55 15.37
N THR A 300 -8.64 16.56 14.51
CA THR A 300 -9.66 16.94 13.53
C THR A 300 -9.30 16.37 12.15
N GLY A 301 -10.16 16.54 11.15
CA GLY A 301 -9.82 16.19 9.78
C GLY A 301 -10.90 16.56 8.78
N LEU A 302 -10.72 16.07 7.56
CA LEU A 302 -11.68 16.15 6.47
C LEU A 302 -12.17 14.74 6.10
N TYR A 303 -13.46 14.62 5.79
CA TYR A 303 -14.01 13.50 5.02
C TYR A 303 -14.64 14.05 3.73
N LEU A 304 -14.30 13.43 2.60
CA LEU A 304 -14.82 13.78 1.28
C LEU A 304 -15.47 12.53 0.64
N THR A 305 -16.67 12.71 0.08
CA THR A 305 -17.38 11.67 -0.69
C THR A 305 -18.41 12.33 -1.61
N GLY A 306 -18.68 11.75 -2.79
CA GLY A 306 -19.70 12.23 -3.74
C GLY A 306 -19.48 13.64 -4.33
N GLY A 307 -18.31 14.25 -4.16
CA GLY A 307 -18.00 15.61 -4.61
C GLY A 307 -18.27 16.69 -3.56
N ALA A 308 -18.60 16.31 -2.32
CA ALA A 308 -18.73 17.21 -1.18
C ALA A 308 -17.77 16.81 -0.04
N TRP A 309 -17.61 17.70 0.94
CA TRP A 309 -16.78 17.49 2.12
C TRP A 309 -17.44 17.91 3.42
N GLU A 310 -17.03 17.30 4.53
CA GLU A 310 -17.37 17.73 5.89
C GLU A 310 -16.17 17.62 6.84
N PRO A 311 -16.07 18.51 7.85
CA PRO A 311 -15.07 18.40 8.90
C PRO A 311 -15.45 17.29 9.89
N ILE A 312 -14.45 16.50 10.29
CA ILE A 312 -14.60 15.35 11.19
C ILE A 312 -13.70 15.49 12.42
N HIS A 313 -14.01 14.72 13.45
CA HIS A 313 -13.10 14.41 14.55
C HIS A 313 -12.70 12.94 14.48
N TRP A 314 -11.48 12.61 14.87
CA TRP A 314 -10.99 11.24 14.93
C TRP A 314 -10.24 10.97 16.24
N THR A 315 -10.30 9.74 16.72
CA THR A 315 -9.58 9.29 17.93
C THR A 315 -9.11 7.84 17.80
N LYS A 316 -8.06 7.50 18.55
CA LYS A 316 -7.57 6.14 18.83
C LYS A 316 -7.10 6.12 20.29
N GLU A 317 -7.23 4.99 20.98
CA GLU A 317 -6.70 4.86 22.35
C GLU A 317 -5.16 4.78 22.36
N ASP A 318 -4.59 3.95 21.48
CA ASP A 318 -3.14 3.80 21.28
C ASP A 318 -2.83 3.24 19.87
N ALA A 319 -1.62 2.70 19.67
CA ALA A 319 -1.20 2.06 18.42
C ALA A 319 -2.06 0.84 18.00
N THR A 320 -2.71 0.17 18.96
CA THR A 320 -3.63 -0.97 18.76
C THR A 320 -5.11 -0.57 18.82
N GLY A 321 -5.45 0.56 19.44
CA GLY A 321 -6.81 1.07 19.50
C GLY A 321 -7.40 1.40 18.12
N PRO A 322 -8.66 1.01 17.83
CA PRO A 322 -9.31 1.26 16.55
C PRO A 322 -9.52 2.74 16.28
N LEU A 323 -9.50 3.10 14.99
CA LEU A 323 -9.84 4.45 14.53
C LEU A 323 -11.34 4.68 14.71
N GLN A 324 -11.71 5.65 15.53
CA GLN A 324 -13.10 6.08 15.72
C GLN A 324 -13.28 7.47 15.10
N LEU A 325 -14.31 7.63 14.28
CA LEU A 325 -14.64 8.87 13.59
C LEU A 325 -16.00 9.41 14.06
N THR A 326 -16.09 10.72 14.30
CA THR A 326 -17.36 11.42 14.49
C THR A 326 -17.46 12.64 13.58
N ASP A 327 -18.68 13.11 13.34
CA ASP A 327 -18.93 14.37 12.66
C ASP A 327 -18.57 15.60 13.53
N ALA A 328 -18.93 16.79 13.07
CA ALA A 328 -18.75 18.05 13.78
C ALA A 328 -19.72 18.26 14.97
N ALA A 329 -20.78 17.44 15.10
CA ALA A 329 -21.70 17.45 16.25
C ALA A 329 -21.28 16.45 17.34
N GLY A 330 -20.43 15.48 17.01
CA GLY A 330 -19.97 14.40 17.90
C GLY A 330 -20.73 13.08 17.72
N GLU A 331 -21.55 12.95 16.68
CA GLU A 331 -22.25 11.71 16.35
C GLU A 331 -21.34 10.78 15.50
N PRO A 332 -21.44 9.44 15.63
CA PRO A 332 -20.60 8.50 14.89
C PRO A 332 -20.69 8.69 13.37
N LEU A 333 -19.53 8.83 12.72
CA LEU A 333 -19.46 9.11 11.29
C LEU A 333 -19.82 7.87 10.47
N VAL A 334 -20.89 7.94 9.68
CA VAL A 334 -21.20 6.94 8.66
C VAL A 334 -20.36 7.21 7.42
N VAL A 335 -19.67 6.18 6.92
CA VAL A 335 -18.80 6.22 5.74
C VAL A 335 -19.44 5.41 4.60
N ASN A 336 -19.45 5.94 3.38
CA ASN A 336 -19.99 5.23 2.21
C ASN A 336 -19.21 3.94 1.93
N PRO A 337 -19.86 2.81 1.60
CA PRO A 337 -19.16 1.61 1.17
C PRO A 337 -18.34 1.84 -0.10
N GLY A 338 -17.07 1.44 -0.09
CA GLY A 338 -16.13 1.63 -1.19
C GLY A 338 -14.70 1.91 -0.73
N LYS A 339 -13.80 2.09 -1.71
CA LYS A 339 -12.36 2.25 -1.47
C LYS A 339 -12.02 3.60 -0.85
N SER A 340 -10.99 3.64 0.00
CA SER A 340 -10.65 4.84 0.76
C SER A 340 -9.20 5.30 0.57
N PHE A 341 -8.98 6.61 0.51
CA PHE A 341 -7.68 7.23 0.64
C PHE A 341 -7.57 7.91 2.01
N ILE A 342 -6.43 7.81 2.69
CA ILE A 342 -6.19 8.44 3.99
C ILE A 342 -4.83 9.15 3.99
N ALA A 343 -4.83 10.48 3.95
CA ALA A 343 -3.63 11.26 4.26
C ALA A 343 -3.52 11.52 5.77
N ILE A 344 -2.33 11.34 6.34
CA ILE A 344 -1.99 11.85 7.68
C ILE A 344 -1.20 13.15 7.49
N TRP A 345 -1.78 14.26 7.94
CA TRP A 345 -1.28 15.60 7.65
C TRP A 345 -0.90 16.35 8.93
N GLY A 346 0.34 16.85 8.98
CA GLY A 346 0.93 17.44 10.19
C GLY A 346 0.89 18.98 10.24
N GLY A 347 0.68 19.64 9.10
CA GLY A 347 0.57 21.10 9.01
C GLY A 347 1.85 21.86 9.39
N TYR A 348 3.00 21.19 9.43
CA TYR A 348 4.30 21.83 9.69
C TYR A 348 4.83 22.62 8.48
N TYR A 349 6.01 23.21 8.60
CA TYR A 349 6.59 24.04 7.53
C TYR A 349 6.81 23.23 6.24
N GLY A 350 6.45 23.82 5.09
CA GLY A 350 6.48 23.16 3.79
C GLY A 350 5.22 22.36 3.43
N GLN A 351 4.35 22.05 4.39
CA GLN A 351 3.05 21.41 4.09
C GLN A 351 1.97 22.42 3.70
N GLY A 352 1.09 21.97 2.80
CA GLY A 352 -0.06 22.73 2.30
C GLY A 352 -1.27 21.82 2.10
N LEU A 353 -2.45 22.42 2.07
CA LEU A 353 -3.71 21.72 1.84
C LEU A 353 -4.71 22.70 1.21
N THR A 354 -5.27 22.34 0.05
CA THR A 354 -6.22 23.16 -0.69
C THR A 354 -7.37 22.29 -1.18
N LEU A 355 -8.60 22.78 -1.04
CA LEU A 355 -9.80 22.10 -1.52
C LEU A 355 -10.66 23.10 -2.29
N THR A 356 -11.14 22.74 -3.48
CA THR A 356 -12.06 23.55 -4.28
C THR A 356 -13.37 22.82 -4.57
N GLY A 357 -14.45 23.60 -4.73
CA GLY A 357 -15.75 23.12 -5.22
C GLY A 357 -15.86 23.11 -6.74
N ALA A 358 -16.99 22.61 -7.25
CA ALA A 358 -17.25 22.45 -8.69
C ALA A 358 -17.30 23.78 -9.48
N ASP A 359 -17.45 24.91 -8.79
CA ASP A 359 -17.38 26.27 -9.33
C ASP A 359 -15.96 26.87 -9.32
N GLY A 360 -14.98 26.12 -8.80
CA GLY A 360 -13.60 26.57 -8.59
C GLY A 360 -13.39 27.36 -7.29
N ALA A 361 -14.39 27.50 -6.41
CA ALA A 361 -14.24 28.24 -5.17
C ALA A 361 -13.45 27.43 -4.12
N GLU A 362 -12.37 28.02 -3.62
CA GLU A 362 -11.57 27.48 -2.52
C GLU A 362 -12.36 27.44 -1.21
N GLN A 363 -12.25 26.34 -0.49
CA GLN A 363 -13.00 26.05 0.73
C GLN A 363 -12.26 26.55 1.97
N THR A 364 -12.99 27.11 2.94
CA THR A 364 -12.41 27.42 4.26
C THR A 364 -12.28 26.14 5.07
N LEU A 365 -11.08 25.57 5.07
CA LEU A 365 -10.73 24.37 5.84
C LEU A 365 -10.57 24.67 7.35
N PRO A 366 -10.65 23.66 8.24
CA PRO A 366 -10.33 23.81 9.66
C PRO A 366 -8.89 24.29 9.89
N GLU A 367 -8.64 24.90 11.05
CA GLU A 367 -7.27 25.28 11.44
C GLU A 367 -6.35 24.05 11.49
N LYS A 368 -5.10 24.25 11.06
CA LYS A 368 -4.07 23.22 11.09
C LYS A 368 -3.73 22.80 12.53
N PRO A 369 -3.30 21.55 12.79
CA PRO A 369 -3.03 21.10 14.14
C PRO A 369 -1.85 21.88 14.74
N ALA A 370 -1.84 22.01 16.07
CA ALA A 370 -0.67 22.53 16.79
C ALA A 370 0.49 21.52 16.63
N LEU A 371 1.72 22.02 16.47
CA LEU A 371 2.90 21.16 16.48
C LEU A 371 3.21 20.71 17.92
N LEU A 372 3.80 19.53 18.05
CA LEU A 372 4.29 19.01 19.33
C LEU A 372 5.51 19.84 19.78
N GLU A 373 5.74 19.93 21.09
CA GLU A 373 6.99 20.48 21.64
C GLU A 373 8.15 19.52 21.36
N SER A 374 8.70 19.59 20.15
CA SER A 374 9.88 18.85 19.71
C SER A 374 11.12 19.31 20.48
N GLY A 375 11.90 18.36 21.00
CA GLY A 375 13.24 18.62 21.53
C GLY A 375 14.27 18.95 20.45
N ILE A 376 13.94 18.65 19.19
CA ILE A 376 14.74 18.93 17.99
C ILE A 376 14.19 20.18 17.29
N SER A 377 15.05 21.12 16.91
CA SER A 377 14.67 22.33 16.16
C SER A 377 14.50 22.04 14.66
N ASP A 378 13.74 22.89 13.95
CA ASP A 378 13.60 22.82 12.49
C ASP A 378 14.97 22.85 11.77
N GLU A 379 15.94 23.58 12.31
CA GLU A 379 17.33 23.65 11.81
C GLU A 379 18.07 22.31 11.96
N ALA A 380 17.91 21.62 13.08
CA ALA A 380 18.51 20.31 13.31
C ALA A 380 17.82 19.22 12.46
N ALA A 381 16.51 19.31 12.26
CA ALA A 381 15.78 18.40 11.37
C ALA A 381 16.15 18.61 9.88
N ALA A 382 16.34 19.86 9.46
CA ALA A 382 16.85 20.17 8.12
C ALA A 382 18.31 19.70 7.92
N ALA A 383 19.14 19.73 8.97
CA ALA A 383 20.49 19.17 8.93
C ALA A 383 20.49 17.64 8.79
N ALA A 384 19.62 16.93 9.54
CA ALA A 384 19.47 15.47 9.43
C ALA A 384 18.95 15.04 8.04
N GLN A 385 17.99 15.78 7.47
CA GLN A 385 17.55 15.60 6.09
C GLN A 385 18.72 15.77 5.10
N ALA A 386 19.49 16.86 5.22
CA ALA A 386 20.62 17.12 4.32
C ALA A 386 21.76 16.09 4.44
N GLU A 387 21.95 15.49 5.62
CA GLU A 387 22.86 14.36 5.82
C GLU A 387 22.33 13.08 5.16
N PHE A 388 21.05 12.74 5.33
CA PHE A 388 20.42 11.62 4.63
C PHE A 388 20.52 11.78 3.11
N ASP A 389 20.21 12.97 2.57
CA ASP A 389 20.31 13.27 1.14
C ASP A 389 21.76 13.19 0.64
N ALA A 390 22.75 13.47 1.47
CA ALA A 390 24.16 13.27 1.14
C ALA A 390 24.53 11.78 1.11
N GLN A 391 24.08 11.00 2.08
CA GLN A 391 24.29 9.55 2.13
C GLN A 391 23.62 8.84 0.94
N GLN A 392 22.39 9.20 0.60
CA GLN A 392 21.70 8.64 -0.58
C GLN A 392 22.42 9.01 -1.88
N ARG A 393 22.82 10.27 -2.08
CA ARG A 393 23.61 10.68 -3.27
C ARG A 393 24.96 9.95 -3.40
N ILE A 394 25.56 9.53 -2.28
CA ILE A 394 26.76 8.69 -2.29
C ILE A 394 26.43 7.28 -2.81
N VAL A 395 25.38 6.64 -2.29
CA VAL A 395 24.94 5.31 -2.76
C VAL A 395 24.56 5.35 -4.24
N ASP A 396 23.78 6.36 -4.65
CA ASP A 396 23.38 6.61 -6.04
C ASP A 396 24.59 6.74 -6.97
N ALA A 397 25.63 7.45 -6.53
CA ALA A 397 26.87 7.59 -7.28
C ALA A 397 27.68 6.29 -7.36
N GLN A 398 27.62 5.41 -6.34
CA GLN A 398 28.26 4.09 -6.38
C GLN A 398 27.54 3.14 -7.36
N GLU A 399 26.21 3.11 -7.36
CA GLU A 399 25.40 2.34 -8.33
C GLU A 399 25.67 2.85 -9.76
N ALA A 400 25.49 4.15 -10.01
CA ALA A 400 25.67 4.75 -11.32
C ALA A 400 27.11 4.62 -11.87
N TYR A 401 28.14 4.73 -11.03
CA TYR A 401 29.53 4.46 -11.42
C TYR A 401 29.71 3.00 -11.85
N THR A 402 29.18 2.06 -11.06
CA THR A 402 29.33 0.62 -11.29
C THR A 402 28.65 0.19 -12.58
N ASP A 403 27.41 0.63 -12.79
CA ASP A 403 26.64 0.34 -14.00
C ASP A 403 27.26 0.98 -15.25
N ALA A 404 27.73 2.24 -15.15
CA ALA A 404 28.36 2.90 -16.29
C ALA A 404 29.70 2.24 -16.66
N MET A 405 30.50 1.84 -15.66
CA MET A 405 31.73 1.07 -15.87
C MET A 405 31.48 -0.34 -16.44
N ALA A 406 30.34 -0.96 -16.12
CA ALA A 406 29.93 -2.25 -16.68
C ALA A 406 29.46 -2.13 -18.14
N GLN A 407 28.75 -1.05 -18.49
CA GLN A 407 28.23 -0.81 -19.85
C GLN A 407 29.29 -0.27 -20.83
N LEU A 408 30.30 0.46 -20.35
CA LEU A 408 31.27 1.16 -21.20
C LEU A 408 32.00 0.27 -22.24
N PRO A 409 32.51 -0.95 -21.91
CA PRO A 409 33.24 -1.77 -22.89
C PRO A 409 32.38 -2.22 -24.09
N ASP A 410 31.10 -2.50 -23.86
CA ASP A 410 30.16 -2.87 -24.92
C ASP A 410 29.77 -1.64 -25.77
N ALA A 411 29.65 -0.46 -25.16
CA ALA A 411 29.43 0.80 -25.86
C ALA A 411 30.63 1.21 -26.74
N GLU A 412 31.87 1.08 -26.23
CA GLU A 412 33.10 1.29 -27.00
C GLU A 412 33.24 0.30 -28.16
N THR A 413 32.83 -0.95 -27.96
CA THR A 413 32.78 -1.98 -29.01
C THR A 413 31.76 -1.61 -30.09
N ALA A 414 30.53 -1.24 -29.69
CA ALA A 414 29.48 -0.83 -30.62
C ALA A 414 29.86 0.43 -31.43
N LEU A 415 30.55 1.39 -30.81
CA LEU A 415 31.13 2.56 -31.48
C LEU A 415 32.20 2.16 -32.50
N THR A 416 33.07 1.22 -32.16
CA THR A 416 34.13 0.71 -33.06
C THR A 416 33.54 -0.02 -34.27
N ASP A 417 32.51 -0.84 -34.08
CA ASP A 417 31.79 -1.52 -35.16
C ASP A 417 31.03 -0.53 -36.06
N ALA A 418 30.37 0.47 -35.47
CA ALA A 418 29.66 1.52 -36.22
C ALA A 418 30.62 2.39 -37.05
N GLN A 419 31.80 2.73 -36.50
CA GLN A 419 32.87 3.40 -37.25
C GLN A 419 33.38 2.53 -38.41
N THR A 420 33.62 1.24 -38.16
CA THR A 420 34.10 0.28 -39.17
C THR A 420 33.09 0.08 -40.30
N ALA A 421 31.78 0.10 -39.99
CA ALA A 421 30.73 0.08 -41.00
C ALA A 421 30.69 1.38 -41.82
N LEU A 422 30.76 2.54 -41.16
CA LEU A 422 30.75 3.85 -41.83
C LEU A 422 31.96 4.05 -42.75
N ASP A 423 33.15 3.58 -42.36
CA ASP A 423 34.35 3.61 -43.21
C ASP A 423 34.21 2.80 -44.51
N ALA A 424 33.26 1.84 -44.57
CA ALA A 424 32.97 1.06 -45.77
C ALA A 424 31.94 1.72 -46.72
N ASP A 425 31.11 2.65 -46.24
CA ASP A 425 30.08 3.35 -47.00
C ASP A 425 29.82 4.76 -46.41
N SER A 426 30.79 5.67 -46.61
CA SER A 426 30.90 6.92 -45.83
C SER A 426 29.88 8.02 -46.16
N GLU A 427 29.05 7.84 -47.19
CA GLU A 427 27.92 8.74 -47.52
C GLU A 427 26.56 8.20 -46.99
N ASN A 428 26.57 7.07 -46.28
CA ASN A 428 25.36 6.39 -45.81
C ASN A 428 24.79 7.02 -44.53
N ALA A 429 23.65 7.70 -44.67
CA ALA A 429 23.00 8.43 -43.58
C ALA A 429 22.64 7.56 -42.36
N ASP A 430 22.28 6.28 -42.58
CA ASP A 430 21.89 5.38 -41.50
C ASP A 430 23.13 4.95 -40.68
N LEU A 431 24.29 4.77 -41.33
CA LEU A 431 25.56 4.45 -40.67
C LEU A 431 26.13 5.67 -39.92
N ILE A 432 25.97 6.88 -40.46
CA ILE A 432 26.30 8.12 -39.75
C ILE A 432 25.46 8.22 -38.47
N ALA A 433 24.15 8.03 -38.56
CA ALA A 433 23.25 8.07 -37.41
C ALA A 433 23.57 6.99 -36.37
N ALA A 434 23.91 5.77 -36.80
CA ALA A 434 24.33 4.69 -35.90
C ALA A 434 25.64 5.01 -35.16
N ARG A 435 26.64 5.57 -35.88
CA ARG A 435 27.91 6.02 -35.28
C ARG A 435 27.67 7.14 -34.28
N ASP A 436 26.86 8.14 -34.65
CA ASP A 436 26.55 9.30 -33.80
C ASP A 436 25.81 8.87 -32.51
N ALA A 437 24.87 7.92 -32.60
CA ALA A 437 24.20 7.35 -31.44
C ALA A 437 25.14 6.55 -30.53
N ALA A 438 26.04 5.73 -31.10
CA ALA A 438 27.03 4.98 -30.33
C ALA A 438 28.04 5.92 -29.64
N GLN A 439 28.47 7.01 -30.30
CA GLN A 439 29.33 8.02 -29.70
C GLN A 439 28.61 8.71 -28.54
N ALA A 440 27.36 9.13 -28.73
CA ALA A 440 26.56 9.75 -27.67
C ALA A 440 26.41 8.84 -26.45
N LYS A 441 26.29 7.51 -26.62
CA LYS A 441 26.24 6.56 -25.50
C LYS A 441 27.59 6.44 -24.78
N VAL A 442 28.71 6.43 -25.49
CA VAL A 442 30.05 6.45 -24.86
C VAL A 442 30.28 7.77 -24.12
N ASP A 443 29.85 8.90 -24.68
CA ASP A 443 29.97 10.23 -24.05
C ASP A 443 29.10 10.33 -22.78
N GLU A 444 27.86 9.82 -22.83
CA GLU A 444 26.94 9.72 -21.67
C GLU A 444 27.56 8.90 -20.53
N LEU A 445 28.06 7.68 -20.83
CA LEU A 445 28.66 6.80 -19.82
C LEU A 445 29.90 7.42 -19.19
N ASN A 446 30.76 8.08 -19.98
CA ASN A 446 31.92 8.80 -19.44
C ASN A 446 31.52 10.01 -18.57
N GLN A 447 30.44 10.70 -18.90
CA GLN A 447 29.92 11.81 -18.08
C GLN A 447 29.38 11.28 -16.73
N ILE A 448 28.60 10.19 -16.73
CA ILE A 448 28.11 9.53 -15.50
C ILE A 448 29.31 9.10 -14.62
N ILE A 449 30.32 8.45 -15.21
CA ILE A 449 31.54 8.05 -14.49
C ILE A 449 32.25 9.27 -13.86
N ALA A 450 32.34 10.39 -14.58
CA ALA A 450 33.00 11.61 -14.10
C ALA A 450 32.23 12.28 -12.94
N ASP A 451 30.92 12.44 -13.08
CA ASP A 451 30.07 13.08 -12.06
C ASP A 451 29.96 12.21 -10.79
N SER A 452 29.77 10.89 -10.95
CA SER A 452 29.81 9.96 -9.82
C SER A 452 31.17 9.95 -9.12
N THR A 453 32.28 9.99 -9.87
CA THR A 453 33.62 10.07 -9.27
C THR A 453 33.82 11.37 -8.48
N ALA A 454 33.23 12.49 -8.91
CA ALA A 454 33.28 13.76 -8.18
C ALA A 454 32.54 13.67 -6.84
N ILE A 455 31.30 13.14 -6.83
CA ILE A 455 30.49 12.96 -5.60
C ILE A 455 31.22 12.06 -4.60
N LEU A 456 31.79 10.94 -5.07
CA LEU A 456 32.50 9.99 -4.22
C LEU A 456 33.83 10.56 -3.70
N ALA A 457 34.55 11.35 -4.50
CA ALA A 457 35.74 12.06 -4.05
C ALA A 457 35.44 13.12 -2.98
N GLU A 458 34.31 13.82 -3.05
CA GLU A 458 33.84 14.74 -1.97
C GLU A 458 33.53 13.99 -0.67
N ALA A 459 33.01 12.76 -0.77
CA ALA A 459 32.81 11.85 0.37
C ALA A 459 34.10 11.16 0.87
N GLY A 460 35.23 11.32 0.18
CA GLY A 460 36.50 10.65 0.50
C GLY A 460 36.54 9.16 0.13
N ILE A 461 35.65 8.71 -0.76
CA ILE A 461 35.53 7.33 -1.24
C ILE A 461 36.29 7.20 -2.57
N ASP A 462 37.12 6.16 -2.69
CA ASP A 462 37.76 5.77 -3.96
C ASP A 462 36.88 4.74 -4.69
N PRO A 463 36.21 5.08 -5.82
CA PRO A 463 35.35 4.15 -6.54
C PRO A 463 36.12 3.00 -7.23
N ALA A 464 37.44 3.12 -7.40
CA ALA A 464 38.29 2.06 -7.94
C ALA A 464 38.83 1.11 -6.85
N ALA A 465 38.61 1.41 -5.56
CA ALA A 465 38.96 0.51 -4.47
C ALA A 465 38.00 -0.69 -4.46
N THR A 466 38.55 -1.90 -4.61
CA THR A 466 37.76 -3.13 -4.48
C THR A 466 37.14 -3.17 -3.08
N PRO A 467 35.82 -3.39 -2.93
CA PRO A 467 35.19 -3.46 -1.63
C PRO A 467 35.88 -4.53 -0.77
N ALA A 468 36.24 -4.16 0.45
CA ALA A 468 36.68 -5.16 1.42
C ALA A 468 35.54 -6.17 1.61
N PRO A 469 35.81 -7.49 1.65
CA PRO A 469 34.77 -8.47 1.95
C PRO A 469 34.16 -8.12 3.30
N GLU A 470 32.83 -8.08 3.39
CA GLU A 470 32.10 -7.59 4.56
C GLU A 470 32.59 -8.28 5.83
N GLY A 471 33.33 -7.51 6.63
CA GLY A 471 33.89 -7.97 7.89
C GLY A 471 32.78 -7.98 8.93
N ASP A 472 32.16 -9.15 9.10
CA ASP A 472 31.16 -9.52 10.11
C ASP A 472 31.14 -8.54 11.29
N ALA A 473 30.18 -7.60 11.28
CA ALA A 473 30.12 -6.43 12.16
C ALA A 473 29.62 -6.80 13.57
N ALA A 474 30.25 -7.82 14.15
CA ALA A 474 29.86 -8.42 15.41
C ALA A 474 30.10 -7.47 16.59
N ALA A 475 28.99 -7.02 17.18
CA ALA A 475 28.87 -6.58 18.58
C ALA A 475 29.97 -5.63 19.11
N ALA A 476 29.88 -4.35 18.74
CA ALA A 476 30.46 -3.29 19.55
C ALA A 476 29.62 -3.08 20.84
N GLU A 477 29.82 -3.94 21.85
CA GLU A 477 29.22 -3.76 23.17
C GLU A 477 29.72 -2.45 23.82
N SER A 478 28.84 -1.45 23.91
CA SER A 478 29.11 -0.22 24.68
C SER A 478 28.97 -0.51 26.17
N THR A 479 30.06 -0.99 26.79
CA THR A 479 30.18 -1.13 28.24
C THR A 479 30.52 0.23 28.88
N ALA A 480 29.50 0.90 29.43
CA ALA A 480 29.62 2.06 30.31
C ALA A 480 28.59 1.95 31.44
N GLU A 481 28.87 2.60 32.59
CA GLU A 481 28.12 2.49 33.86
C GLU A 481 26.76 3.21 33.89
#